data_AF-A0A7Y6XA45-F1
#
_entry.id   AF-A0A7Y6XA45-F1
#
_cell.length_a   1.000
_cell.length_b   1.000
_cell.length_c   1.000
_cell.angle_alpha   90.00
_cell.angle_beta   90.00
_cell.angle_gamma   90.00
#
_symmetry.space_group_name_H-M   'P 1'
#
loop_
_entity.id
_entity.type
_entity.pdbx_description
1 polymer ?
#
loop_
_entity_poly.entity_id
_entity_poly.type
_entity_poly.pdbx_seq_one_letter_code
_entity_poly.pdbx_strand_id
1 'polypeptide(L)'
;MYGLTRSLLFRLPAEPAHRLGLFGLRELGHSQELCQSLRGRALRGVSDALSVEVAGLRFAHPVALAAGLDKDAEAVDGLFACGFSAVEIGTVTPRPQPGN
;
A
#
# COMPACT_ATOMS: atom_id res chain seq x y z
N MET A 1 -17.01 4.37 4.57
CA MET A 1 -16.79 3.69 3.28
C MET A 1 -16.19 2.29 3.44
N TYR A 2 -15.14 2.09 4.26
CA TYR A 2 -14.52 0.77 4.46
C TYR A 2 -15.50 -0.39 4.74
N GLY A 3 -16.50 -0.19 5.61
CA GLY A 3 -17.47 -1.25 5.94
C GLY A 3 -18.24 -1.81 4.73
N LEU A 4 -18.64 -0.95 3.79
CA LEU A 4 -19.30 -1.35 2.55
C LEU A 4 -18.30 -2.06 1.62
N THR A 5 -17.12 -1.47 1.40
CA THR A 5 -16.09 -2.05 0.54
C THR A 5 -15.67 -3.44 1.03
N ARG A 6 -15.43 -3.61 2.34
CA ARG A 6 -15.13 -4.89 2.97
C ARG A 6 -16.26 -5.90 2.76
N SER A 7 -17.52 -5.49 2.98
CA SER A 7 -18.68 -6.38 2.83
C SER A 7 -18.85 -6.87 1.40
N LEU A 8 -18.52 -6.03 0.40
CA LEU A 8 -18.55 -6.40 -1.00
C LEU A 8 -17.37 -7.29 -1.39
N LEU A 9 -16.15 -6.94 -0.99
CA LEU A 9 -14.95 -7.72 -1.29
C LEU A 9 -14.99 -9.12 -0.66
N PHE A 10 -15.56 -9.26 0.53
CA PHE A 10 -15.66 -10.55 1.23
C PHE A 10 -16.69 -11.50 0.61
N ARG A 11 -17.45 -11.04 -0.40
CA ARG A 11 -18.30 -11.91 -1.23
C ARG A 11 -17.54 -12.52 -2.41
N LEU A 12 -16.32 -12.07 -2.69
CA LEU A 12 -15.46 -12.62 -3.73
C LEU A 12 -14.48 -13.63 -3.12
N PRO A 13 -13.98 -14.60 -3.89
CA PRO A 13 -12.83 -15.39 -3.47
C PRO A 13 -11.62 -14.47 -3.18
N ALA A 14 -10.75 -14.89 -2.25
CA ALA A 14 -9.69 -14.03 -1.70
C ALA A 14 -8.76 -13.45 -2.78
N GLU A 15 -8.31 -14.27 -3.73
CA GLU A 15 -7.37 -13.85 -4.76
C GLU A 15 -7.99 -12.83 -5.77
N PRO A 16 -9.21 -13.05 -6.31
CA PRO A 16 -9.95 -12.00 -7.02
C PRO A 16 -10.14 -10.71 -6.22
N ALA A 17 -10.49 -10.80 -4.92
CA ALA A 17 -10.67 -9.62 -4.08
C ALA A 17 -9.36 -8.84 -3.91
N HIS A 18 -8.24 -9.55 -3.74
CA HIS A 18 -6.91 -8.99 -3.67
C HIS A 18 -6.53 -8.25 -4.95
N ARG A 19 -6.70 -8.88 -6.13
CA ARG A 19 -6.43 -8.23 -7.42
C ARG A 19 -7.28 -6.98 -7.64
N LEU A 20 -8.55 -7.02 -7.25
CA LEU A 20 -9.44 -5.86 -7.35
C LEU A 20 -8.98 -4.71 -6.43
N GLY A 21 -8.52 -5.05 -5.22
CA GLY A 21 -7.94 -4.08 -4.28
C GLY A 21 -6.67 -3.43 -4.83
N LEU A 22 -5.73 -4.25 -5.34
CA LEU A 22 -4.50 -3.79 -6.00
C LEU A 22 -4.80 -2.89 -7.18
N PHE A 23 -5.74 -3.29 -8.04
CA PHE A 23 -6.20 -2.47 -9.17
C PHE A 23 -6.67 -1.09 -8.68
N GLY A 24 -7.53 -1.02 -7.67
CA GLY A 24 -8.01 0.26 -7.13
C GLY A 24 -6.88 1.14 -6.58
N LEU A 25 -5.88 0.55 -5.93
CA LEU A 25 -4.71 1.28 -5.42
C LEU A 25 -3.79 1.75 -6.54
N ARG A 26 -3.58 0.95 -7.59
CA ARG A 26 -2.84 1.34 -8.79
C ARG A 26 -3.50 2.52 -9.50
N GLU A 27 -4.80 2.45 -9.73
CA GLU A 27 -5.54 3.54 -10.36
C GLU A 27 -5.54 4.82 -9.50
N LEU A 28 -5.55 4.68 -8.17
CA LEU A 28 -5.32 5.81 -7.28
C LEU A 28 -3.91 6.40 -7.47
N GLY A 29 -2.88 5.56 -7.60
CA GLY A 29 -1.50 5.99 -7.86
C GLY A 29 -1.35 6.79 -9.15
N HIS A 30 -2.10 6.44 -10.21
CA HIS A 30 -2.13 7.18 -11.47
C HIS A 30 -2.65 8.62 -11.32
N SER A 31 -3.49 8.90 -10.32
CA SER A 31 -4.00 10.25 -10.04
C SER A 31 -3.10 10.95 -9.01
N GLN A 32 -2.03 11.59 -9.47
CA GLN A 32 -1.02 12.20 -8.59
C GLN A 32 -1.60 13.19 -7.57
N GLU A 33 -2.52 14.07 -7.99
CA GLU A 33 -3.13 15.05 -7.09
C GLU A 33 -3.96 14.40 -5.98
N LEU A 34 -4.79 13.42 -6.34
CA LEU A 34 -5.60 12.68 -5.38
C LEU A 34 -4.73 11.85 -4.44
N CYS A 35 -3.73 11.16 -4.98
CA CYS A 35 -2.77 10.37 -4.24
C CYS A 35 -2.02 11.21 -3.20
N GLN A 36 -1.48 12.38 -3.60
CA GLN A 36 -0.78 13.29 -2.71
C GLN A 36 -1.72 13.90 -1.65
N SER A 37 -2.94 14.27 -2.03
CA SER A 37 -3.96 14.78 -1.11
C SER A 37 -4.31 13.74 -0.03
N LEU A 38 -4.53 12.48 -0.43
CA LEU A 38 -4.82 11.40 0.50
C LEU A 38 -3.61 11.09 1.39
N ARG A 39 -2.39 11.04 0.84
CA ARG A 39 -1.16 10.88 1.63
C ARG A 39 -1.01 11.98 2.69
N GLY A 40 -1.19 13.23 2.30
CA GLY A 40 -1.12 14.37 3.22
C GLY A 40 -2.21 14.32 4.30
N ARG A 41 -3.39 13.79 3.98
CA ARG A 41 -4.44 13.53 4.97
C ARG A 41 -4.12 12.37 5.90
N ALA A 42 -3.56 11.28 5.38
CA ALA A 42 -3.21 10.09 6.16
C ALA A 42 -2.07 10.36 7.14
N LEU A 43 -1.11 11.20 6.75
CA LEU A 43 0.02 11.60 7.59
C LEU A 43 -0.31 12.81 8.49
N ARG A 44 -1.50 13.40 8.38
CA ARG A 44 -1.89 14.56 9.20
C ARG A 44 -1.93 14.16 10.67
N GLY A 45 -1.15 14.87 11.49
CA GLY A 45 -1.10 14.64 12.93
C GLY A 45 -0.16 13.50 13.36
N VAL A 46 0.55 12.88 12.43
CA VAL A 46 1.70 12.03 12.77
C VAL A 46 2.76 12.94 13.40
N SER A 47 3.06 12.67 14.68
CA SER A 47 4.06 13.43 15.43
C SER A 47 5.47 13.03 15.02
N ASP A 48 6.39 13.99 14.96
CA ASP A 48 7.83 13.73 14.80
C ASP A 48 8.40 12.78 15.85
N ALA A 49 7.76 12.66 17.02
CA ALA A 49 8.14 11.70 18.07
C ALA A 49 7.95 10.23 17.64
N LEU A 50 7.15 9.96 16.61
CA LEU A 50 7.00 8.62 16.03
C LEU A 50 8.04 8.34 14.95
N SER A 51 8.79 9.34 14.48
CA SER A 51 9.80 9.16 13.45
C SER A 51 10.86 8.16 13.92
N VAL A 52 11.24 7.26 13.03
CA VAL A 52 12.30 6.26 13.29
C VAL A 52 13.37 6.34 12.21
N GLU A 53 14.62 6.06 12.60
CA GLU A 53 15.74 5.93 11.68
C GLU A 53 16.27 4.50 11.71
N VAL A 54 16.36 3.86 10.54
CA VAL A 54 16.87 2.50 10.40
C VAL A 54 17.75 2.45 9.16
N ALA A 55 18.97 1.93 9.30
CA ALA A 55 19.95 1.82 8.21
C ALA A 55 20.20 3.16 7.46
N GLY A 56 20.15 4.29 8.17
CA GLY A 56 20.32 5.64 7.60
C GLY A 56 19.10 6.18 6.83
N LEU A 57 17.98 5.45 6.84
CA LEU A 57 16.70 5.90 6.26
C LEU A 57 15.77 6.39 7.37
N ARG A 58 15.13 7.54 7.15
CA ARG A 58 14.15 8.12 8.07
C ARG A 58 12.72 7.80 7.63
N PHE A 59 11.93 7.27 8.54
CA PHE A 59 10.52 6.93 8.35
C PHE A 59 9.65 7.82 9.23
N ALA A 60 8.52 8.29 8.69
CA ALA A 60 7.61 9.20 9.41
C ALA A 60 7.01 8.60 10.69
N HIS A 61 6.81 7.28 10.72
CA HIS A 61 6.32 6.49 11.85
C HIS A 61 6.76 5.03 11.67
N PRO A 62 6.65 4.14 12.69
CA PRO A 62 7.19 2.77 12.61
C PRO A 62 6.29 1.76 11.89
N VAL A 63 5.23 2.20 11.19
CA VAL A 63 4.26 1.30 10.54
C VAL A 63 4.55 1.21 9.04
N ALA A 64 4.99 0.03 8.63
CA ALA A 64 5.29 -0.32 7.25
C ALA A 64 4.32 -1.38 6.72
N LEU A 65 4.14 -1.42 5.41
CA LEU A 65 3.48 -2.51 4.74
C LEU A 65 4.49 -3.62 4.40
N ALA A 66 4.17 -4.85 4.81
CA ALA A 66 4.99 -6.03 4.56
C ALA A 66 4.92 -6.51 3.10
N ALA A 67 5.93 -7.28 2.68
CA ALA A 67 5.97 -7.95 1.40
C ALA A 67 4.78 -8.91 1.19
N GLY A 68 4.52 -9.22 -0.07
CA GLY A 68 3.48 -10.15 -0.51
C GLY A 68 2.16 -9.49 -0.89
N LEU A 69 1.93 -8.23 -0.49
CA LEU A 69 0.76 -7.47 -0.96
C LEU A 69 0.96 -6.96 -2.39
N ASP A 70 2.05 -6.25 -2.66
CA ASP A 70 2.38 -5.74 -4.01
C ASP A 70 3.64 -6.43 -4.51
N LYS A 71 3.44 -7.57 -5.16
CA LYS A 71 4.54 -8.45 -5.59
C LYS A 71 5.35 -7.87 -6.74
N ASP A 72 4.71 -7.07 -7.59
CA ASP A 72 5.24 -6.59 -8.85
C ASP A 72 5.39 -5.05 -8.89
N ALA A 73 5.25 -4.39 -7.73
CA ALA A 73 5.36 -2.94 -7.56
C ALA A 73 4.34 -2.13 -8.40
N GLU A 74 3.12 -2.66 -8.55
CA GLU A 74 2.07 -2.06 -9.36
C GLU A 74 1.35 -0.88 -8.67
N ALA A 75 1.35 -0.81 -7.34
CA ALA A 75 0.46 0.05 -6.58
C ALA A 75 1.19 0.89 -5.51
N VAL A 76 2.51 1.02 -5.59
CA VAL A 76 3.38 1.66 -4.59
C VAL A 76 2.87 3.04 -4.16
N ASP A 77 2.53 3.91 -5.10
CA ASP A 77 2.06 5.26 -4.78
C ASP A 77 0.70 5.25 -4.05
N GLY A 78 -0.24 4.42 -4.52
CA GLY A 78 -1.54 4.24 -3.87
C GLY A 78 -1.42 3.67 -2.45
N LEU A 79 -0.42 2.81 -2.22
CA LEU A 79 -0.09 2.28 -0.90
C LEU A 79 0.48 3.37 0.02
N PHE A 80 1.38 4.23 -0.47
CA PHE A 80 1.82 5.39 0.30
C PHE A 80 0.68 6.39 0.58
N ALA A 81 -0.30 6.51 -0.31
CA ALA A 81 -1.50 7.33 -0.08
C ALA A 81 -2.36 6.83 1.09
N CYS A 82 -2.23 5.56 1.46
CA CYS A 82 -2.86 5.00 2.65
C CYS A 82 -2.12 5.37 3.95
N GLY A 83 -0.96 6.03 3.85
CA GLY A 83 -0.20 6.56 4.99
C GLY A 83 0.81 5.59 5.58
N PHE A 84 1.25 4.56 4.85
CA PHE A 84 2.41 3.77 5.29
C PHE A 84 3.69 4.61 5.20
N SER A 85 4.61 4.42 6.16
CA SER A 85 5.91 5.10 6.13
C SER A 85 6.92 4.38 5.24
N ALA A 86 6.72 3.07 5.02
CA ALA A 86 7.47 2.23 4.11
C ALA A 86 6.55 1.18 3.47
N VAL A 87 6.91 0.76 2.27
CA VAL A 87 6.25 -0.31 1.52
C VAL A 87 7.32 -1.30 1.08
N GLU A 88 7.25 -2.54 1.55
CA GLU A 88 8.09 -3.63 1.09
C GLU A 88 7.39 -4.34 -0.07
N ILE A 89 7.93 -4.18 -1.29
CA ILE A 89 7.42 -4.86 -2.49
C ILE A 89 7.95 -6.30 -2.60
N GLY A 90 7.36 -7.09 -3.49
CA GLY A 90 7.78 -8.47 -3.74
C GLY A 90 6.92 -9.50 -3.00
N THR A 91 7.35 -10.76 -2.90
CA THR A 91 8.66 -11.27 -3.32
C THR A 91 8.76 -11.42 -4.84
N VAL A 92 9.82 -10.86 -5.42
CA VAL A 92 10.17 -11.06 -6.82
C VAL A 92 11.24 -12.14 -6.95
N THR A 93 11.17 -12.93 -8.02
CA THR A 93 12.18 -13.93 -8.40
C THR A 93 12.94 -13.47 -9.64
N PRO A 94 14.16 -13.97 -9.90
CA PRO A 94 14.93 -13.57 -11.09
C PRO A 94 14.20 -13.80 -12.43
N ARG A 95 13.23 -14.73 -12.44
CA ARG A 95 12.35 -15.01 -13.59
C ARG A 95 10.89 -15.09 -13.11
N PRO A 96 9.90 -14.74 -13.95
CA PRO A 96 8.50 -14.89 -13.61
C PRO A 96 8.11 -16.35 -13.33
N GLN A 97 7.21 -16.56 -12.39
CA GLN A 97 6.70 -17.88 -12.03
C GLN A 97 5.20 -17.80 -11.67
N PRO A 98 4.39 -18.81 -12.03
CA PRO A 98 2.94 -18.78 -11.81
C PRO A 98 2.52 -18.95 -10.34
N GLY A 99 3.44 -19.37 -9.46
CA GLY A 99 3.10 -19.77 -8.09
C GLY A 99 2.60 -21.21 -8.00
N ASN A 100 2.01 -21.57 -6.86
CA ASN A 100 1.46 -22.90 -6.57
C ASN A 100 0.09 -23.11 -7.23
#